data_AF-A0A9D7IEM3-F1
#
_entry.id   AF-A0A9D7IEM3-F1
#
_cell.length_a   1.000
_cell.length_b   1.000
_cell.length_c   1.000
_cell.angle_alpha   90.00
_cell.angle_beta   90.00
_cell.angle_gamma   90.00
#
_symmetry.space_group_name_H-M   'P 1'
#
loop_
_entity.id
_entity.type
_entity.pdbx_description
1 polymer ?
#
loop_
_entity_poly.entity_id
_entity_poly.type
_entity_poly.pdbx_seq_one_letter_code
_entity_poly.pdbx_strand_id
1 'polypeptide(L)' 'MAGGGWGCPHEVNGSCGKVNNLPCDPGMKGCELYGRYTFFDGSKNQRLEQKQARAALVVPEPERDGDPARAMNNSRKSG' A
#
# COMPACT_ATOMS: atom_id res chain seq x y z
N MET A 1 -2.87 17.53 27.62
CA MET A 1 -3.57 16.55 26.77
C MET A 1 -2.69 16.27 25.55
N ALA A 2 -1.74 15.33 25.63
CA ALA A 2 -0.93 14.94 24.46
C ALA A 2 -1.64 13.76 23.80
N GLY A 3 -2.39 14.02 22.72
CA GLY A 3 -3.15 13.01 22.01
C GLY A 3 -2.22 11.92 21.49
N GLY A 4 -2.51 10.66 21.84
CA GLY A 4 -1.79 9.53 21.30
C GLY A 4 -1.96 9.43 19.78
N GLY A 5 -0.83 9.27 19.08
CA GLY A 5 -0.74 8.33 17.97
C GLY A 5 -1.16 8.78 16.57
N TRP A 6 -0.66 9.92 16.07
CA TRP A 6 -0.60 10.20 14.62
C TRP A 6 0.69 10.95 14.22
N GLY A 7 1.77 10.76 14.97
CA GLY A 7 3.10 11.28 14.62
C GLY A 7 3.79 10.38 13.60
N CYS A 8 4.51 10.95 12.66
CA CYS A 8 5.30 10.16 11.71
C CYS A 8 6.48 9.51 12.45
N PRO A 9 6.71 8.18 12.33
CA PRO A 9 7.79 7.49 13.06
C PRO A 9 9.20 7.95 12.64
N HIS A 10 9.31 8.68 11.54
CA HIS A 10 10.55 9.25 11.03
C HIS A 10 10.67 10.76 11.29
N GLU A 11 9.71 11.35 12.00
CA GLU A 11 9.78 12.75 12.40
C GLU A 11 10.73 12.94 13.58
N VAL A 12 11.65 13.89 13.45
CA VAL A 12 12.52 14.35 14.53
C VAL A 12 12.49 15.88 14.50
N ASN A 13 12.02 16.50 15.59
CA ASN A 13 11.89 17.97 15.71
C ASN A 13 11.13 18.62 14.53
N GLY A 14 10.01 18.03 14.09
CA GLY A 14 9.22 18.54 12.97
C GLY A 14 9.81 18.29 11.57
N SER A 15 10.96 17.62 11.48
CA SER A 15 11.64 17.30 10.22
C SER A 15 11.58 15.81 9.93
N CYS A 16 11.36 15.43 8.67
CA CYS A 16 11.29 14.03 8.25
C CYS A 16 12.69 13.50 7.92
N GLY A 17 13.22 12.60 8.77
CA GLY A 17 14.51 11.94 8.53
C GLY A 17 14.53 11.04 7.29
N LYS A 18 13.35 10.65 6.78
CA LYS A 18 13.22 9.85 5.55
C LYS A 18 13.27 10.68 4.27
N VAL A 19 13.00 11.98 4.36
CA VAL A 19 12.97 12.89 3.19
C VAL A 19 13.83 14.10 3.47
N ASN A 20 15.15 13.91 3.41
CA ASN A 20 16.15 14.99 3.41
C ASN A 20 15.95 16.06 4.51
N ASN A 21 15.39 15.70 5.67
CA ASN A 21 15.04 16.64 6.75
C ASN A 21 14.09 17.78 6.32
N LEU A 22 13.19 17.50 5.38
CA LEU A 22 12.11 18.43 5.03
C LEU A 22 11.03 18.49 6.13
N PRO A 23 10.22 19.56 6.19
CA PRO A 23 9.07 19.63 7.09
C PRO A 23 8.21 18.38 6.97
N CYS A 24 7.93 17.74 8.10
CA CYS A 24 7.18 16.49 8.14
C CYS A 24 5.69 16.78 8.13
N ASP A 25 5.03 16.49 7.00
CA ASP A 25 3.59 16.70 6.83
C ASP A 25 2.88 15.39 6.42
N PRO A 26 1.68 15.09 6.96
CA PRO A 26 0.92 13.89 6.62
C PRO A 26 0.61 13.81 5.11
N GLY A 27 0.97 12.68 4.50
CA GLY A 27 0.75 12.46 3.06
C GLY A 27 1.85 13.01 2.16
N MET A 28 2.91 13.60 2.72
CA MET A 28 4.14 13.86 1.98
C MET A 28 4.87 12.57 1.63
N LYS A 29 5.72 12.63 0.59
CA LYS A 29 6.69 11.56 0.29
C LYS A 29 7.43 11.22 1.59
N GLY A 30 7.58 9.92 1.89
CA GLY A 30 8.23 9.42 3.10
C GLY A 30 7.34 9.31 4.36
N CYS A 31 6.16 9.94 4.39
CA CYS A 31 5.15 9.65 5.39
C CYS A 31 4.60 8.22 5.20
N GLU A 32 4.31 7.51 6.29
CA GLU A 32 3.73 6.16 6.20
C GLU A 32 2.33 6.13 5.57
N LEU A 33 1.62 7.26 5.63
CA LEU A 33 0.29 7.43 5.06
C LEU A 33 0.34 7.66 3.54
N TYR A 34 1.53 7.98 2.99
CA TYR A 34 1.70 8.31 1.58
C TYR A 34 1.34 7.13 0.67
N GLY A 35 0.29 7.30 -0.13
CA GLY A 35 -0.22 6.25 -1.02
C GLY A 35 -1.07 5.18 -0.32
N ARG A 36 -1.47 5.39 0.93
CA ARG A 36 -2.41 4.52 1.67
C ARG A 36 -3.79 5.15 1.85
N TYR A 37 -3.83 6.47 2.05
CA TYR A 37 -5.06 7.22 2.29
C TYR A 37 -5.21 8.35 1.27
N THR A 38 -6.46 8.72 1.00
CA THR A 38 -6.79 9.87 0.16
C THR A 38 -6.78 11.14 1.00
N PHE A 39 -6.02 12.13 0.55
CA PHE A 39 -5.96 13.47 1.13
C PHE A 39 -6.85 14.42 0.34
N PHE A 40 -7.30 15.50 1.00
CA PHE A 40 -8.05 16.58 0.32
C PHE A 40 -7.19 17.29 -0.72
N ASP A 41 -5.90 17.45 -0.44
CA ASP A 41 -4.92 17.94 -1.39
C ASP A 41 -4.54 16.83 -2.40
N GLY A 42 -4.95 17.02 -3.65
CA GLY A 42 -4.69 16.07 -4.73
C GLY A 42 -3.20 15.84 -5.00
N SER A 43 -2.33 16.80 -4.72
CA SER A 43 -0.88 16.65 -4.96
C SER A 43 -0.25 15.54 -4.12
N LYS A 44 -0.87 15.20 -2.97
CA LYS A 44 -0.42 14.14 -2.06
C LYS A 44 -0.93 12.75 -2.46
N ASN A 45 -1.88 12.67 -3.40
CA ASN A 45 -2.53 11.43 -3.80
C ASN A 45 -1.85 10.71 -4.97
N GLN A 46 -0.86 11.32 -5.61
CA GLN A 46 -0.22 10.79 -6.82
C GLN A 46 0.21 9.31 -6.69
N ARG A 47 0.80 8.93 -5.55
CA ARG A 47 1.21 7.53 -5.31
C ARG A 47 0.02 6.59 -5.14
N LEU A 48 -1.04 7.05 -4.48
CA LEU A 48 -2.26 6.26 -4.29
C LEU A 48 -2.90 5.96 -5.65
N GLU A 49 -3.03 6.98 -6.50
CA GLU A 49 -3.57 6.86 -7.86
C GLU A 49 -2.74 5.91 -8.71
N GLN A 50 -1.40 6.04 -8.70
CA GLN A 50 -0.51 5.11 -9.40
C GLN A 50 -0.68 3.67 -8.93
N LYS A 51 -0.87 3.45 -7.63
CA LYS A 51 -1.10 2.10 -7.07
C LYS A 51 -2.44 1.53 -7.53
N GLN A 52 -3.49 2.34 -7.54
CA GLN A 52 -4.82 1.93 -8.02
C GLN A 52 -4.80 1.64 -9.52
N ALA A 53 -4.17 2.50 -10.33
CA ALA A 53 -4.00 2.28 -11.76
C ALA A 53 -3.26 0.97 -12.05
N ARG A 54 -2.18 0.67 -11.32
CA ARG A 54 -1.47 -0.61 -11.43
C ARG A 54 -2.36 -1.79 -11.05
N ALA A 55 -3.13 -1.68 -9.97
CA ALA A 55 -4.05 -2.74 -9.55
C ALA A 55 -5.17 -2.98 -10.57
N ALA A 56 -5.67 -1.92 -11.23
CA ALA A 56 -6.68 -2.04 -12.27
C ALA A 56 -6.15 -2.70 -13.56
N LEU A 57 -4.85 -2.57 -13.86
CA LEU A 57 -4.20 -3.24 -14.98
C LEU A 57 -3.91 -4.72 -14.71
N VAL A 58 -3.82 -5.11 -13.44
CA VAL A 58 -3.80 -6.53 -13.06
C VAL A 58 -5.23 -7.03 -13.23
N VAL A 59 -5.55 -7.55 -14.42
CA VAL A 59 -6.75 -8.35 -14.61
C VAL A 59 -6.66 -9.47 -13.57
N PRO A 60 -7.64 -9.62 -12.66
CA PRO A 60 -7.64 -10.76 -11.76
C PRO A 60 -7.59 -11.99 -12.67
N GLU A 61 -6.53 -12.77 -12.53
CA GLU A 61 -6.44 -14.08 -13.17
C GLU A 61 -7.74 -14.77 -12.79
N PRO A 62 -8.58 -15.18 -13.76
CA PRO A 62 -9.86 -15.79 -13.42
C PRO A 62 -9.56 -16.94 -12.46
N GLU A 63 -10.19 -16.92 -11.29
CA GLU A 63 -10.13 -17.97 -10.27
C GLU A 63 -10.04 -19.33 -10.99
N ARG A 64 -8.85 -19.91 -11.00
CA ARG A 64 -8.60 -21.27 -11.49
C ARG A 64 -9.09 -22.27 -10.43
N ASP A 65 -10.30 -22.04 -9.92
CA ASP A 65 -11.03 -22.95 -9.03
C ASP A 65 -11.71 -24.08 -9.82
N GLY A 66 -11.36 -24.20 -11.11
CA GLY A 66 -11.72 -25.30 -11.98
C GLY A 66 -10.53 -25.95 -12.68
N ASP A 67 -9.32 -25.96 -12.10
CA ASP A 67 -8.16 -26.60 -12.74
C ASP A 67 -8.24 -28.14 -12.66
N PRO A 68 -8.61 -28.87 -13.74
CA PRO A 68 -8.73 -30.33 -13.69
C PRO A 68 -7.37 -31.00 -13.42
N ALA A 69 -6.26 -30.30 -13.71
CA ALA A 69 -4.90 -30.77 -13.48
C ALA A 69 -4.58 -31.00 -11.99
N ARG A 70 -5.11 -30.16 -11.08
CA ARG A 70 -4.87 -30.29 -9.63
C ARG A 70 -5.71 -31.41 -9.02
N ALA A 71 -6.96 -31.59 -9.48
CA ALA A 71 -7.84 -32.66 -9.05
C ALA A 71 -7.33 -34.06 -9.45
N MET A 72 -6.80 -34.19 -10.68
CA MET A 72 -6.17 -35.43 -11.16
C MET A 72 -4.93 -35.82 -10.35
N ASN A 73 -4.15 -34.83 -9.88
CA ASN A 73 -2.90 -35.09 -9.16
C ASN A 73 -3.15 -35.51 -7.71
N ASN A 74 -4.19 -34.98 -7.06
CA ASN A 74 -4.55 -35.38 -5.70
C ASN A 74 -5.20 -36.79 -5.64
N SER A 75 -5.95 -37.18 -6.69
CA SER A 75 -6.56 -38.52 -6.76
C SER A 75 -5.53 -39.64 -6.95
N ARG A 76 -4.37 -39.37 -7.56
CA ARG A 76 -3.28 -40.37 -7.71
C ARG A 76 -2.45 -40.55 -6.44
N LYS A 77 -2.52 -39.62 -5.48
CA LYS A 77 -1.73 -39.64 -4.24
C LYS A 77 -2.43 -40.38 -3.10
N SER A 78 -3.70 -40.69 -3.25
CA SER A 78 -4.53 -41.40 -2.26
C SER A 78 -4.71 -42.91 -2.57
N GLY A 79 -3.94 -43.46 -3.51
CA GLY A 79 -3.95 -44.87 -3.90
C GLY A 79 -2.66 -45.58 -3.52
#